data_AF-A0A7U9REX4-F1
#
_entry.id   AF-A0A7U9REX4-F1
#
_cell.length_a   1.000
_cell.length_b   1.000
_cell.length_c   1.000
_cell.angle_alpha   90.00
_cell.angle_beta   90.00
_cell.angle_gamma   90.00
#
_symmetry.space_group_name_H-M   'P 1'
#
loop_
_entity.id
_entity.type
_entity.pdbx_description
1 polymer ?
#
loop_
_entity_poly.entity_id
_entity_poly.type
_entity_poly.pdbx_seq_one_letter_code
_entity_poly.pdbx_strand_id
1 'polypeptide(L)'
;MKLYIWGTGRLTGKVVGTYINIKDIEGFIDNAGKGEHMGKPVYTPEEVSTMEYDAICVANLFAKEIYVQCQKIGIDLKRVIFLYNNCILKDMNEDYEFVSCILGQEYGDIVKKRYHTIRGVEAYGNLCLNEFNGGGTEKTIMSELSALS
;
A
#
# COMPACT_ATOMS: atom_id res chain seq x y z
N MET A 1 3.07 -17.51 21.76
CA MET A 1 2.91 -16.24 21.05
C MET A 1 1.77 -16.43 20.06
N LYS A 2 0.73 -15.60 20.10
CA LYS A 2 -0.44 -15.65 19.20
C LYS A 2 -0.21 -14.71 18.02
N LEU A 3 0.28 -15.26 16.91
CA LEU A 3 0.60 -14.53 15.68
C LEU A 3 -0.48 -14.76 14.63
N TYR A 4 -0.95 -13.68 14.01
CA TYR A 4 -1.87 -13.72 12.87
C TYR A 4 -1.24 -13.07 11.64
N ILE A 5 -1.62 -13.54 10.45
CA ILE A 5 -1.17 -12.94 9.17
C ILE A 5 -2.35 -12.29 8.45
N TRP A 6 -2.25 -10.99 8.17
CA TRP A 6 -3.26 -10.27 7.40
C TRP A 6 -2.96 -10.31 5.91
N GLY A 7 -3.73 -11.13 5.20
CA GLY A 7 -3.63 -11.38 3.77
C GLY A 7 -3.58 -12.86 3.45
N THR A 8 -4.33 -13.27 2.43
CA THR A 8 -4.40 -14.66 1.91
C THR A 8 -3.84 -14.76 0.48
N GLY A 9 -3.14 -13.73 0.02
CA GLY A 9 -2.65 -13.59 -1.35
C GLY A 9 -1.25 -14.16 -1.59
N ARG A 10 -0.73 -13.93 -2.80
CA ARG A 10 0.59 -14.44 -3.23
C ARG A 10 1.76 -13.98 -2.34
N LEU A 11 1.67 -12.79 -1.75
CA LEU A 11 2.72 -12.26 -0.88
C LEU A 11 2.82 -13.04 0.44
N THR A 12 1.68 -13.50 0.97
CA THR A 12 1.64 -14.41 2.13
C THR A 12 2.46 -15.67 1.87
N GLY A 13 2.29 -16.29 0.70
CA GLY A 13 3.06 -17.48 0.30
C GLY A 13 4.57 -17.26 0.11
N LYS A 14 5.04 -16.01 -0.01
CA LYS A 14 6.48 -15.72 -0.04
C LYS A 14 7.10 -15.67 1.36
N VAL A 15 6.28 -15.38 2.37
CA VAL A 15 6.74 -15.16 3.76
C VAL A 15 6.50 -16.40 4.61
N VAL A 16 5.31 -16.98 4.53
CA VAL A 16 4.93 -18.17 5.27
C VAL A 16 5.58 -19.39 4.65
N GLY A 17 6.19 -20.24 5.49
CA GLY A 17 7.00 -21.39 5.08
C GLY A 17 8.48 -21.07 4.85
N THR A 18 8.81 -19.86 4.42
CA THR A 18 10.20 -19.42 4.19
C THR A 18 10.80 -18.71 5.39
N TYR A 19 10.08 -17.73 5.96
CA TYR A 19 10.57 -16.88 7.05
C TYR A 19 9.72 -16.99 8.31
N ILE A 20 8.43 -17.33 8.17
CA ILE A 20 7.51 -17.58 9.28
C ILE A 20 6.99 -19.00 9.15
N ASN A 21 7.17 -19.83 10.17
CA ASN A 21 6.68 -21.20 10.15
C ASN A 21 5.14 -21.20 10.30
N ILE A 22 4.44 -21.96 9.45
CA ILE A 22 2.97 -22.08 9.50
C ILE A 22 2.47 -22.59 10.86
N LYS A 23 3.30 -23.35 11.59
CA LYS A 23 2.98 -23.85 12.93
C LYS A 23 2.88 -22.75 13.98
N ASP A 24 3.58 -21.63 13.78
CA ASP A 24 3.63 -20.50 14.71
C ASP A 24 2.51 -19.46 14.43
N ILE A 25 1.67 -19.71 13.42
CA ILE A 25 0.56 -18.86 13.02
C ILE A 25 -0.75 -19.45 13.53
N GLU A 26 -1.56 -18.65 14.22
CA GLU A 26 -2.88 -19.05 14.74
C GLU A 26 -3.97 -18.98 13.66
N GLY A 27 -3.87 -17.99 12.76
CA GLY A 27 -4.84 -17.81 11.69
C GLY A 27 -4.45 -16.70 10.72
N PHE A 28 -5.28 -16.58 9.68
CA PHE A 28 -5.17 -15.53 8.67
C PHE A 28 -6.30 -14.52 8.82
N ILE A 29 -6.09 -13.31 8.31
CA ILE A 29 -7.08 -12.23 8.31
C ILE A 29 -7.34 -11.81 6.87
N ASP A 30 -8.61 -11.73 6.48
CA ASP A 30 -9.06 -11.26 5.16
C ASP A 30 -10.41 -10.55 5.28
N ASN A 31 -10.65 -9.49 4.49
CA ASN A 31 -11.91 -8.74 4.53
C ASN A 31 -13.11 -9.58 4.09
N ALA A 32 -12.90 -10.60 3.23
CA ALA A 32 -13.98 -11.50 2.82
C ALA A 32 -14.35 -12.52 3.90
N GLY A 33 -13.45 -12.72 4.90
CA GLY A 33 -13.54 -13.61 6.06
C GLY A 33 -14.45 -14.82 5.89
N LYS A 34 -13.88 -15.94 5.43
CA LYS A 34 -14.48 -17.28 5.44
C LYS A 34 -13.47 -18.35 5.02
N GLY A 35 -13.61 -19.54 5.60
CA GLY A 35 -12.89 -20.74 5.19
C GLY A 35 -11.53 -20.89 5.86
N GLU A 36 -10.61 -21.55 5.14
CA GLU A 36 -9.27 -21.84 5.61
C GLU A 36 -8.22 -21.40 4.58
N HIS A 37 -7.07 -20.97 5.07
CA HIS A 37 -5.89 -20.71 4.27
C HIS A 37 -4.71 -21.43 4.88
N MET A 38 -4.00 -22.23 4.08
CA MET A 38 -2.87 -23.05 4.54
C MET A 38 -3.20 -23.94 5.77
N GLY A 39 -4.44 -24.45 5.84
CA GLY A 39 -4.92 -25.31 6.93
C GLY A 39 -5.14 -24.57 8.26
N LYS A 40 -5.28 -23.24 8.22
CA LYS A 40 -5.58 -22.39 9.37
C LYS A 40 -6.85 -21.57 9.08
N PRO A 41 -7.63 -21.22 10.11
CA PRO A 41 -8.84 -20.43 9.95
C PRO A 41 -8.54 -19.03 9.39
N VAL A 42 -9.49 -18.49 8.62
CA VAL A 42 -9.47 -17.12 8.12
C VAL A 42 -10.55 -16.31 8.84
N TYR A 43 -10.12 -15.24 9.50
CA TYR A 43 -10.97 -14.32 10.26
C TYR A 43 -11.19 -13.00 9.50
N THR A 44 -12.29 -12.32 9.77
CA THR A 44 -12.43 -10.91 9.39
C THR A 44 -11.62 -10.02 10.33
N PRO A 45 -11.29 -8.79 9.90
CA PRO A 45 -10.66 -7.81 10.79
C PRO A 45 -11.50 -7.50 12.04
N GLU A 46 -12.83 -7.46 11.89
CA GLU A 46 -13.77 -7.21 12.98
C GLU A 46 -13.79 -8.36 14.00
N GLU A 47 -13.61 -9.61 13.56
CA GLU A 47 -13.45 -10.73 14.48
C GLU A 47 -12.14 -10.58 15.26
N VAL A 48 -11.01 -10.37 14.56
CA VAL A 48 -9.69 -10.28 15.19
C VAL A 48 -9.57 -9.10 16.16
N SER A 49 -10.26 -7.99 15.93
CA SER A 49 -10.21 -6.84 16.86
C SER A 49 -10.70 -7.18 18.27
N THR A 50 -11.51 -8.23 18.41
CA THR A 50 -12.01 -8.72 19.70
C THR A 50 -11.23 -9.91 20.28
N MET A 51 -10.25 -10.42 19.53
CA MET A 51 -9.47 -11.59 19.90
C MET A 51 -8.18 -11.21 20.65
N GLU A 52 -7.60 -12.18 21.36
CA GLU A 52 -6.27 -12.03 21.92
C GLU A 52 -5.19 -12.36 20.88
N TYR A 53 -4.26 -11.43 20.68
CA TYR A 53 -3.09 -11.62 19.82
C TYR A 53 -1.88 -10.87 20.38
N ASP A 54 -0.70 -11.41 20.12
CA ASP A 54 0.58 -10.75 20.43
C ASP A 54 1.02 -9.86 19.27
N ALA A 55 0.84 -10.34 18.03
CA ALA A 55 1.22 -9.60 16.82
C ALA A 55 0.35 -9.97 15.61
N ILE A 56 0.22 -9.01 14.70
CA ILE A 56 -0.39 -9.19 13.37
C ILE A 56 0.64 -8.77 12.32
N CYS A 57 1.02 -9.68 11.43
CA CYS A 57 1.88 -9.36 10.29
C CYS A 57 1.03 -9.11 9.03
N VAL A 58 1.10 -7.91 8.46
CA VAL A 58 0.38 -7.54 7.25
C VAL A 58 1.20 -7.93 6.01
N ALA A 59 0.72 -8.93 5.28
CA ALA A 59 1.37 -9.53 4.12
C ALA A 59 0.63 -9.19 2.81
N ASN A 60 0.36 -7.91 2.56
CA ASN A 60 -0.22 -7.41 1.32
C ASN A 60 0.29 -5.99 0.98
N LEU A 61 -0.14 -5.44 -0.16
CA LEU A 61 0.31 -4.11 -0.63
C LEU A 61 -0.58 -2.95 -0.17
N PHE A 62 -1.72 -3.22 0.47
CA PHE A 62 -2.72 -2.24 0.89
C PHE A 62 -2.46 -1.74 2.32
N ALA A 63 -1.20 -1.47 2.64
CA ALA A 63 -0.76 -1.12 3.99
C ALA A 63 -1.47 0.14 4.52
N LYS A 64 -1.69 1.15 3.66
CA LYS A 64 -2.36 2.40 4.03
C LYS A 64 -3.82 2.17 4.40
N GLU A 65 -4.55 1.39 3.60
CA GLU A 65 -5.95 1.06 3.83
C GLU A 65 -6.11 0.26 5.12
N ILE A 66 -5.23 -0.72 5.34
CA ILE A 66 -5.24 -1.55 6.56
C ILE A 66 -4.87 -0.74 7.79
N TYR A 67 -3.91 0.18 7.69
CA TYR A 67 -3.58 1.09 8.78
C TYR A 67 -4.82 1.88 9.23
N VAL A 68 -5.54 2.49 8.27
CA VAL A 68 -6.78 3.23 8.54
C VAL A 68 -7.86 2.30 9.09
N GLN A 69 -7.99 1.08 8.58
CA GLN A 69 -8.95 0.10 9.06
C GLN A 69 -8.67 -0.30 10.52
N CYS A 70 -7.41 -0.57 10.86
CA CYS A 70 -6.99 -0.88 12.23
C CYS A 70 -7.40 0.22 13.20
N GLN A 71 -7.18 1.49 12.84
CA GLN A 71 -7.59 2.63 13.66
C GLN A 71 -9.10 2.67 13.88
N LYS A 72 -9.89 2.41 12.83
CA LYS A 72 -11.35 2.44 12.89
C LYS A 72 -11.94 1.34 13.78
N ILE A 73 -11.37 0.14 13.72
CA ILE A 73 -11.89 -1.03 14.44
C ILE A 73 -11.17 -1.31 15.77
N GLY A 74 -10.24 -0.46 16.17
CA GLY A 74 -9.57 -0.53 17.48
C GLY A 74 -8.46 -1.57 17.58
N ILE A 75 -7.84 -1.98 16.47
CA ILE A 75 -6.64 -2.84 16.51
C ILE A 75 -5.44 -2.01 16.97
N ASP A 76 -4.71 -2.51 17.96
CA ASP A 76 -3.50 -1.86 18.49
C ASP A 76 -2.37 -1.89 17.46
N LEU A 77 -2.14 -0.76 16.79
CA LEU A 77 -1.10 -0.59 15.77
C LEU A 77 0.31 -0.90 16.29
N LYS A 78 0.58 -0.85 17.60
CA LYS A 78 1.89 -1.24 18.15
C LYS A 78 2.18 -2.74 17.98
N ARG A 79 1.13 -3.53 17.75
CA ARG A 79 1.20 -4.99 17.52
C ARG A 79 1.09 -5.34 16.03
N VAL A 80 0.97 -4.35 15.15
CA VAL A 80 0.81 -4.55 13.71
C VAL A 80 2.14 -4.29 12.99
N ILE A 81 2.63 -5.29 12.27
CA ILE A 81 3.88 -5.24 11.51
C ILE A 81 3.56 -5.26 10.03
N PHE A 82 3.83 -4.16 9.33
CA PHE A 82 3.66 -4.06 7.88
C PHE A 82 4.90 -4.59 7.15
N LEU A 83 4.77 -5.68 6.40
CA LEU A 83 5.90 -6.29 5.70
C LEU A 83 6.25 -5.59 4.39
N TYR A 84 5.26 -4.94 3.78
CA TYR A 84 5.38 -4.20 2.52
C TYR A 84 4.72 -2.83 2.66
N ASN A 85 5.19 -1.84 1.92
CA ASN A 85 4.66 -0.46 1.93
C ASN A 85 4.53 0.14 3.35
N ASN A 86 5.47 -0.20 4.24
CA ASN A 86 5.50 0.23 5.65
C ASN A 86 6.02 1.66 5.86
N CYS A 87 6.43 2.34 4.79
CA CYS A 87 6.86 3.72 4.80
C CYS A 87 6.16 4.47 3.68
N ILE A 88 5.65 5.66 3.99
CA ILE A 88 5.04 6.57 3.02
C ILE A 88 5.93 7.80 2.94
N LEU A 89 6.49 8.05 1.76
CA LEU A 89 7.15 9.31 1.44
C LEU A 89 6.10 10.26 0.87
N LYS A 90 6.01 11.45 1.45
CA LYS A 90 5.06 12.49 1.04
C LYS A 90 5.81 13.78 0.81
N ASP A 91 5.54 14.46 -0.30
CA ASP A 91 6.01 15.83 -0.49
C ASP A 91 5.35 16.74 0.56
N MET A 92 6.14 17.63 1.16
CA MET A 92 5.62 18.62 2.12
C MET A 92 4.97 19.80 1.40
N ASN A 93 5.36 20.06 0.15
CA ASN A 93 4.73 21.06 -0.69
C ASN A 93 3.77 20.36 -1.66
N GLU A 94 2.48 20.67 -1.56
CA GLU A 94 1.46 20.13 -2.46
C GLU A 94 1.10 21.13 -3.58
N ASP A 95 1.35 22.42 -3.36
CA ASP A 95 1.04 23.50 -4.30
C ASP A 95 2.33 24.21 -4.74
N TYR A 96 2.88 23.76 -5.85
CA TYR A 96 4.07 24.38 -6.44
C TYR A 96 3.76 25.62 -7.29
N GLU A 97 2.50 25.87 -7.65
CA GLU A 97 2.12 27.12 -8.31
C GLU A 97 2.24 28.28 -7.33
N PHE A 98 1.76 28.08 -6.09
CA PHE A 98 1.98 29.01 -4.99
C PHE A 98 3.47 29.21 -4.69
N VAL A 99 4.25 28.13 -4.61
CA VAL A 99 5.72 28.22 -4.38
C VAL A 99 6.39 29.07 -5.46
N SER A 100 6.07 28.84 -6.74
CA SER A 100 6.63 29.62 -7.85
C SER A 100 6.15 31.08 -7.85
N CYS A 101 4.93 31.36 -7.39
CA CYS A 101 4.42 32.73 -7.23
C CYS A 101 5.26 33.53 -6.22
N ILE A 102 5.68 32.90 -5.11
CA ILE A 102 6.44 33.55 -4.04
C ILE A 102 7.95 33.62 -4.35
N LEU A 103 8.54 32.54 -4.86
CA LEU A 103 9.99 32.41 -5.01
C LEU A 103 10.49 32.71 -6.44
N GLY A 104 9.56 32.94 -7.37
CA GLY A 104 9.85 32.99 -8.80
C GLY A 104 9.97 31.60 -9.41
N GLN A 105 9.74 31.51 -10.72
CA GLN A 105 9.70 30.24 -11.45
C GLN A 105 11.02 29.46 -11.37
N GLU A 106 12.16 30.14 -11.52
CA GLU A 106 13.48 29.49 -11.52
C GLU A 106 13.74 28.74 -10.20
N TYR A 107 13.52 29.41 -9.07
CA TYR A 107 13.79 28.80 -7.77
C TYR A 107 12.67 27.84 -7.33
N GLY A 108 11.41 28.12 -7.68
CA GLY A 108 10.30 27.19 -7.47
C GLY A 108 10.53 25.84 -8.14
N ASP A 109 11.05 25.85 -9.36
CA ASP A 109 11.45 24.63 -10.08
C ASP A 109 12.57 23.87 -9.37
N ILE A 110 13.58 24.58 -8.84
CA ILE A 110 14.64 23.95 -8.06
C ILE A 110 14.05 23.27 -6.83
N VAL A 111 13.15 23.94 -6.08
CA VAL A 111 12.53 23.35 -4.89
C VAL A 111 11.74 22.10 -5.26
N LYS A 112 10.92 22.16 -6.31
CA LYS A 112 10.13 21.03 -6.83
C LYS A 112 10.97 19.84 -7.25
N LYS A 113 12.14 20.09 -7.84
CA LYS A 113 13.02 19.06 -8.41
C LYS A 113 14.09 18.58 -7.43
N ARG A 114 14.21 19.21 -6.27
CA ARG A 114 15.31 18.96 -5.31
C ARG A 114 15.34 17.54 -4.79
N TYR A 115 14.18 16.93 -4.59
CA TYR A 115 14.05 15.57 -4.09
C TYR A 115 13.22 14.73 -5.06
N HIS A 116 13.88 13.80 -5.75
CA HIS A 116 13.25 12.80 -6.60
C HIS A 116 13.50 11.42 -6.01
N THR A 117 12.67 11.05 -5.03
CA THR A 117 12.84 9.78 -4.30
C THR A 117 12.25 8.58 -5.04
N ILE A 118 11.51 8.83 -6.13
CA ILE A 118 11.04 7.80 -7.06
C ILE A 118 12.02 7.78 -8.23
N ARG A 119 12.68 6.64 -8.49
CA ARG A 119 13.40 6.43 -9.75
C ARG A 119 12.41 6.69 -10.88
N GLY A 120 12.69 7.69 -11.72
CA GLY A 120 12.01 7.78 -13.01
C GLY A 120 12.20 6.43 -13.70
N VAL A 121 11.10 5.74 -13.99
CA VAL A 121 11.17 4.62 -14.92
C VAL A 121 11.39 5.26 -16.28
N GLU A 122 12.49 4.92 -16.96
CA GLU A 122 12.86 5.47 -18.28
C GLU A 122 11.80 5.24 -19.37
N ALA A 123 10.68 4.59 -19.06
CA ALA A 123 9.56 4.33 -19.96
C ALA A 123 8.82 5.61 -20.44
N TYR A 124 9.11 6.78 -19.88
CA TYR A 124 8.51 8.06 -20.30
C TYR A 124 9.54 9.14 -20.71
N GLY A 125 10.79 8.76 -20.94
CA GLY A 125 11.69 9.55 -21.78
C GLY A 125 11.50 9.14 -23.24
N ASN A 126 11.76 10.02 -24.20
CA ASN A 126 11.74 9.67 -25.63
C ASN A 126 12.50 8.35 -25.84
N LEU A 127 11.75 7.28 -26.12
CA LEU A 127 12.33 6.01 -26.54
C LEU A 127 13.15 6.31 -27.79
N CYS A 128 14.46 6.05 -27.75
CA CYS A 128 15.33 6.05 -28.93
C CYS A 128 15.01 4.87 -29.87
N LEU A 129 13.78 4.38 -29.86
CA LEU A 129 13.29 3.30 -30.69
C LEU A 129 12.06 3.84 -31.42
N ASN A 130 12.31 4.31 -32.64
CA ASN A 130 11.27 4.29 -33.66
C ASN A 130 10.74 2.85 -33.72
N GLU A 131 9.42 2.74 -33.62
CA GLU A 131 8.63 1.52 -33.81
C GLU A 131 8.77 0.45 -32.71
N PHE A 132 7.97 0.51 -31.65
CA PHE A 132 7.21 -0.65 -31.12
C PHE A 132 6.17 -0.15 -30.09
N ASN A 133 4.88 -0.34 -30.40
CA ASN A 133 3.77 -0.04 -29.50
C ASN A 133 3.73 -1.07 -28.34
N GLY A 134 4.11 -0.64 -27.14
CA GLY A 134 3.95 -1.41 -25.91
C GLY A 134 2.56 -1.24 -25.31
N GLY A 135 1.78 -2.32 -25.27
CA GLY A 135 0.41 -2.36 -24.76
C GLY A 135 0.34 -2.31 -23.23
N GLY A 136 -0.06 -1.16 -22.69
CA GLY A 136 -0.61 -1.01 -21.35
C GLY A 136 -1.91 -0.22 -21.46
N THR A 137 -3.03 -0.85 -21.12
CA THR A 137 -4.36 -0.22 -21.14
C THR A 137 -4.42 0.91 -20.12
N GLU A 138 -4.41 2.15 -20.61
CA GLU A 138 -4.92 3.32 -19.89
C GLU A 138 -6.37 3.04 -19.48
N LYS A 139 -6.62 2.89 -18.17
CA LYS A 139 -7.96 3.16 -17.63
C LYS A 139 -8.06 4.67 -17.45
N THR A 140 -8.63 5.32 -18.46
CA THR A 140 -9.13 6.68 -18.41
C THR A 140 -10.06 6.85 -17.21
N ILE A 141 -9.67 7.67 -16.24
CA ILE A 141 -10.61 8.25 -15.27
C ILE A 141 -10.55 9.76 -15.49
N MET A 142 -11.31 10.25 -16.48
CA MET A 142 -11.78 11.63 -16.50
C MET A 142 -12.89 11.80 -17.55
N SER A 143 -14.15 11.68 -17.11
CA SER A 143 -15.28 12.41 -17.70
C SER A 143 -16.57 12.15 -16.90
N GLU A 144 -16.74 12.80 -15.74
CA GLU A 144 -18.10 12.92 -15.15
C GLU A 144 -18.24 14.04 -14.09
N LEU A 145 -17.53 15.16 -14.25
CA LEU A 145 -17.71 16.35 -13.39
C LEU A 145 -17.90 17.67 -14.14
N SER A 146 -18.42 17.61 -15.38
CA SER A 146 -18.85 18.79 -16.14
C SER A 146 -20.34 18.76 -16.52
N ALA A 147 -21.19 18.18 -15.67
CA ALA A 147 -22.64 18.11 -15.91
C ALA A 147 -23.51 18.55 -14.70
N LEU A 148 -22.99 19.47 -13.87
CA LEU A 148 -23.79 20.22 -12.90
C LEU A 148 -23.30 21.68 -12.87
N SER A 149 -23.69 22.42 -13.91
CA SER A 149 -23.84 23.87 -13.92
C SER A 149 -25.23 24.20 -14.42
#